data_AF-A0A137SPQ1-F1
#
_entry.id   AF-A0A137SPQ1-F1
#
_cell.length_a   1.000
_cell.length_b   1.000
_cell.length_c   1.000
_cell.angle_alpha   90.00
_cell.angle_beta   90.00
_cell.angle_gamma   90.00
#
_symmetry.space_group_name_H-M   'P 1'
#
loop_
_entity.id
_entity.type
_entity.pdbx_description
1 polymer ?
#
loop_
_entity_poly.entity_id
_entity_poly.type
_entity_poly.pdbx_seq_one_letter_code
_entity_poly.pdbx_strand_id
1 'polypeptide(L)'
;MKVLERTKTPSGIDIQIEDWAETYPNIYGYGETLAAFPKTITNPDNRIRLEIEFSSYEEAKEALRALEAGEKELRDYKEKFRSYYNEGGNVYMNFKDEN
;
A
#
# COMPACT_ATOMS: atom_id res chain seq x y z
N MET A 1 -1.80 13.95 -5.92
CA MET A 1 -2.06 13.07 -4.76
C MET A 1 -2.01 13.89 -3.48
N LYS A 2 -3.01 13.67 -2.63
CA LYS A 2 -3.07 14.19 -1.26
C LYS A 2 -3.00 13.04 -0.27
N VAL A 3 -2.19 13.16 0.77
CA VAL A 3 -2.17 12.18 1.86
C VAL A 3 -3.27 12.53 2.86
N LEU A 4 -4.17 11.57 3.14
CA LEU A 4 -5.28 11.73 4.07
C LEU A 4 -4.92 11.28 5.49
N GLU A 5 -4.32 10.09 5.61
CA GLU A 5 -3.87 9.52 6.88
C GLU A 5 -2.50 8.85 6.67
N ARG A 6 -1.65 8.85 7.70
CA ARG A 6 -0.35 8.17 7.67
C ARG A 6 -0.02 7.57 9.03
N THR A 7 0.59 6.39 9.03
CA THR A 7 1.08 5.72 10.24
C THR A 7 2.17 4.70 9.88
N LYS A 8 2.53 3.84 10.84
CA LYS A 8 3.45 2.73 10.65
C LYS A 8 2.84 1.42 11.15
N THR A 9 3.19 0.32 10.50
CA THR A 9 2.95 -1.02 11.07
C THR A 9 3.84 -1.26 12.30
N PRO A 10 3.54 -2.28 13.13
CA PRO A 10 4.43 -2.67 14.23
C PRO A 10 5.85 -3.07 13.78
N SER A 11 5.97 -3.57 12.54
CA SER A 11 7.26 -3.88 11.90
C SER A 11 7.98 -2.64 11.32
N GLY A 12 7.41 -1.45 11.48
CA GLY A 12 8.01 -0.17 11.10
C GLY A 12 7.81 0.23 9.64
N ILE A 13 6.95 -0.47 8.90
CA ILE A 13 6.63 -0.15 7.50
C ILE A 13 5.75 1.10 7.48
N ASP A 14 6.17 2.12 6.74
CA ASP A 14 5.35 3.31 6.50
C ASP A 14 4.13 2.94 5.65
N ILE A 15 2.95 3.39 6.10
CA ILE A 15 1.69 3.22 5.37
C ILE A 15 0.90 4.53 5.38
N GLN A 16 0.17 4.80 4.31
CA GLN A 16 -0.67 5.99 4.21
C GLN A 16 -1.87 5.77 3.28
N ILE A 17 -2.97 6.47 3.57
CA ILE A 17 -4.11 6.59 2.65
C ILE A 17 -3.89 7.80 1.76
N GLU A 18 -4.03 7.59 0.46
CA GLU A 18 -3.82 8.59 -0.57
C GLU A 18 -5.13 8.85 -1.31
N ASP A 19 -5.37 10.12 -1.59
CA ASP A 19 -6.42 10.55 -2.50
C ASP A 19 -5.80 10.96 -3.84
N TRP A 20 -6.16 10.20 -4.86
CA TRP A 20 -5.80 10.43 -6.26
C TRP A 20 -6.96 10.97 -7.08
N ALA A 21 -8.17 11.05 -6.53
CA ALA A 21 -9.38 11.42 -7.28
C ALA A 21 -9.26 12.83 -7.89
N GLU A 22 -8.64 13.79 -7.21
CA GLU A 22 -8.42 15.13 -7.80
C GLU A 22 -7.44 15.10 -8.98
N THR A 23 -6.45 14.19 -8.95
CA THR A 23 -5.42 14.08 -10.00
C THR A 23 -5.91 13.24 -11.18
N TYR A 24 -6.68 12.19 -10.90
CA TYR A 24 -7.14 11.18 -11.86
C TYR A 24 -8.61 10.76 -11.58
N PRO A 25 -9.58 11.68 -11.73
CA PRO A 25 -10.97 11.50 -11.25
C PRO A 25 -11.74 10.37 -11.94
N ASN A 26 -11.30 9.92 -13.11
CA ASN A 26 -11.93 8.84 -13.86
C ASN A 26 -11.30 7.47 -13.61
N ILE A 27 -10.23 7.44 -12.80
CA ILE A 27 -9.46 6.22 -12.51
C ILE A 27 -9.60 5.85 -11.03
N TYR A 28 -9.62 6.88 -10.16
CA TYR A 28 -9.64 6.69 -8.72
C TYR A 28 -10.85 7.38 -8.06
N GLY A 29 -11.48 6.67 -7.14
CA GLY A 29 -12.39 7.20 -6.13
C GLY A 29 -11.65 7.88 -4.98
N TYR A 30 -12.41 8.60 -4.15
CA TYR A 30 -11.87 9.35 -3.03
C TYR A 30 -11.27 8.40 -1.97
N GLY A 31 -9.98 8.57 -1.69
CA GLY A 31 -9.29 7.94 -0.55
C GLY A 31 -9.25 6.41 -0.56
N GLU A 32 -9.46 5.77 -1.71
CA GLU A 32 -9.55 4.31 -1.83
C GLU A 32 -8.20 3.60 -1.92
N THR A 33 -7.11 4.36 -1.96
CA THR A 33 -5.75 3.84 -2.13
C THR A 33 -4.98 3.85 -0.81
N LEU A 34 -4.48 2.68 -0.38
CA LEU A 34 -3.50 2.55 0.68
C LEU A 34 -2.13 2.28 0.06
N ALA A 35 -1.19 3.18 0.29
CA ALA A 35 0.21 3.02 -0.11
C ALA A 35 1.03 2.47 1.07
N ALA A 36 1.79 1.41 0.83
CA ALA A 36 2.74 0.86 1.79
C ALA A 36 4.17 0.96 1.25
N PHE A 37 5.13 1.20 2.14
CA PHE A 37 6.54 1.39 1.77
C PHE A 37 7.47 0.33 2.39
N PRO A 38 7.30 -0.97 2.03
CA PRO A 38 8.18 -2.02 2.53
C PRO A 38 9.59 -1.88 1.94
N LYS A 39 10.59 -2.29 2.72
CA LYS A 39 11.96 -2.46 2.21
C LYS A 39 12.08 -3.80 1.51
N THR A 40 12.79 -3.85 0.39
CA THR A 40 13.15 -5.15 -0.21
C THR A 40 14.31 -5.78 0.53
N ILE A 41 14.30 -7.11 0.63
CA ILE A 41 15.40 -7.89 1.21
C ILE A 41 16.67 -7.75 0.34
N THR A 42 16.50 -7.64 -0.97
CA THR A 42 17.61 -7.64 -1.94
C THR A 42 18.26 -6.27 -2.13
N ASN A 43 17.55 -5.18 -1.84
CA ASN A 43 18.08 -3.83 -1.90
C ASN A 43 17.42 -2.94 -0.83
N PRO A 44 18.02 -2.79 0.37
CA PRO A 44 17.45 -2.01 1.46
C PRO A 44 17.35 -0.51 1.18
N ASP A 45 18.06 -0.01 0.16
CA ASP A 45 17.98 1.38 -0.31
C ASP A 45 16.82 1.59 -1.30
N ASN A 46 16.30 0.52 -1.91
CA ASN A 46 15.12 0.60 -2.76
C ASN A 46 13.85 0.70 -1.89
N ARG A 47 13.28 1.89 -1.87
CA ARG A 47 11.92 2.12 -1.40
C ARG A 47 10.96 1.66 -2.48
N ILE A 48 10.17 0.64 -2.17
CA ILE A 48 9.03 0.27 -2.99
C ILE A 48 7.81 1.02 -2.47
N ARG A 49 6.98 1.56 -3.36
CA ARG A 49 5.60 1.94 -3.06
C ARG A 49 4.69 0.83 -3.55
N LEU A 50 4.06 0.09 -2.64
CA LEU A 50 3.02 -0.89 -2.94
C LEU A 50 1.66 -0.19 -2.88
N GLU A 51 0.91 -0.27 -3.95
CA GLU A 51 -0.45 0.25 -4.05
C GLU A 51 -1.47 -0.85 -3.77
N ILE A 52 -2.29 -0.63 -2.75
CA ILE A 52 -3.38 -1.51 -2.35
C ILE A 52 -4.68 -0.75 -2.56
N GLU A 53 -5.57 -1.29 -3.39
CA GLU A 53 -6.82 -0.63 -3.78
C GLU A 53 -8.01 -1.23 -3.02
N PHE A 54 -8.85 -0.36 -2.47
CA PHE A 54 -10.07 -0.70 -1.77
C PHE A 54 -11.27 -0.13 -2.50
N SER A 55 -12.48 -0.56 -2.12
CA SER A 55 -13.71 -0.07 -2.77
C SER A 55 -14.12 1.33 -2.27
N SER A 56 -13.58 1.76 -1.14
CA SER A 56 -13.91 3.04 -0.50
C SER A 56 -12.82 3.49 0.48
N TYR A 57 -12.93 4.75 0.90
CA TYR A 57 -12.11 5.32 1.97
C TYR A 57 -12.28 4.56 3.30
N GLU A 58 -13.50 4.14 3.63
CA GLU A 58 -13.79 3.41 4.86
C GLU A 58 -13.09 2.05 4.88
N GLU A 59 -13.12 1.29 3.78
CA GLU A 59 -12.39 0.03 3.67
C GLU A 59 -10.86 0.25 3.78
N ALA A 60 -10.33 1.26 3.10
CA ALA A 60 -8.91 1.61 3.19
C ALA A 60 -8.52 2.00 4.62
N LYS A 61 -9.41 2.68 5.35
CA LYS A 61 -9.22 3.08 6.75
C LYS A 61 -9.24 1.89 7.70
N GLU A 62 -10.17 0.97 7.52
CA GLU A 62 -10.21 -0.28 8.30
C GLU A 62 -8.92 -1.08 8.10
N ALA A 63 -8.45 -1.20 6.85
CA ALA A 63 -7.19 -1.86 6.56
C ALA A 63 -5.98 -1.15 7.18
N LEU A 64 -5.92 0.19 7.12
CA LEU A 64 -4.86 0.97 7.76
C LEU A 64 -4.82 0.72 9.26
N ARG A 65 -5.98 0.66 9.94
CA ARG A 65 -6.06 0.40 11.37
C ARG A 65 -5.66 -1.03 11.73
N ALA A 66 -6.08 -2.02 10.95
CA ALA A 66 -5.68 -3.41 11.16
C ALA A 66 -4.16 -3.60 10.98
N LEU A 67 -3.56 -2.94 9.99
CA LEU A 67 -2.11 -2.93 9.76
C LEU A 67 -1.33 -2.19 10.86
N GLU A 68 -1.85 -1.05 11.33
CA GLU A 68 -1.27 -0.27 12.44
C GLU A 68 -1.27 -1.07 13.75
N ALA A 69 -2.37 -1.79 14.02
CA ALA A 69 -2.51 -2.62 15.21
C ALA A 69 -1.73 -3.96 15.12
N GLY A 70 -1.31 -4.37 13.93
CA GLY A 70 -0.69 -5.68 13.69
C GLY A 70 -1.68 -6.85 13.69
N GLU A 71 -2.98 -6.57 13.57
CA GLU A 71 -4.03 -7.58 13.42
C GLU A 71 -4.01 -8.21 12.02
N LYS A 72 -3.48 -7.46 11.05
CA LYS A 72 -3.26 -7.87 9.67
C LYS A 72 -1.86 -7.51 9.22
N GLU A 73 -1.39 -8.22 8.21
CA GLU A 73 -0.15 -7.95 7.49
C GLU A 73 -0.44 -7.59 6.04
N LEU A 74 0.52 -6.95 5.35
CA LEU A 74 0.32 -6.56 3.94
C LEU A 74 -0.12 -7.74 3.07
N ARG A 75 0.47 -8.94 3.29
CA ARG A 75 0.14 -10.16 2.53
C ARG A 75 -1.33 -10.60 2.64
N ASP A 76 -2.04 -10.20 3.69
CA ASP A 76 -3.47 -10.49 3.83
C ASP A 76 -4.31 -9.75 2.78
N TYR A 77 -3.75 -8.70 2.17
CA TYR A 77 -4.38 -7.89 1.13
C TYR A 77 -3.82 -8.16 -0.27
N LYS A 78 -3.13 -9.30 -0.49
CA LYS A 78 -2.46 -9.60 -1.76
C LYS A 78 -3.36 -9.50 -2.99
N GLU A 79 -4.63 -9.88 -2.86
CA GLU A 79 -5.63 -9.83 -3.95
C GLU A 79 -6.06 -8.39 -4.30
N LYS A 80 -5.75 -7.42 -3.43
CA LYS A 80 -6.01 -6.00 -3.62
C LYS A 80 -4.78 -5.23 -4.11
N PHE A 81 -3.66 -5.93 -4.37
CA PHE A 81 -2.45 -5.28 -4.88
C PHE A 81 -2.65 -4.88 -6.33
N ARG A 82 -2.61 -3.57 -6.59
CA ARG A 82 -2.85 -3.01 -7.92
C ARG A 82 -1.57 -2.73 -8.67
N SER A 83 -0.57 -2.19 -7.98
CA SER A 83 0.73 -1.88 -8.57
C SER A 83 1.81 -1.78 -7.50
N TYR A 84 3.07 -1.80 -7.91
CA TYR A 84 4.13 -1.27 -7.09
C TYR A 84 5.17 -0.57 -7.94
N TYR A 85 5.81 0.44 -7.35
CA TYR A 85 6.81 1.27 -7.98
C TYR A 85 8.11 1.24 -7.17
N ASN A 86 9.25 1.17 -7.84
CA ASN A 86 10.54 1.52 -7.25
C ASN A 86 11.16 2.67 -8.06
N GLU A 87 12.12 3.39 -7.51
CA GLU A 87 12.83 4.46 -8.22
C GLU A 87 13.66 3.97 -9.45
N GLY A 88 13.61 2.67 -9.78
CA GLY A 88 14.35 2.02 -10.87
C GLY A 88 13.49 1.40 -12.00
N GLY A 89 12.15 1.59 -12.00
CA GLY A 89 11.23 1.03 -13.00
C GLY A 89 10.50 -0.25 -12.58
N ASN A 90 9.38 -0.54 -13.26
CA ASN A 90 8.45 -1.64 -12.95
C ASN A 90 9.19 -2.97 -12.70
N VAL A 91 9.23 -3.44 -11.45
CA VAL A 91 9.66 -4.81 -11.10
C VAL A 91 8.44 -5.75 -11.22
N TYR A 92 8.60 -7.07 -11.08
CA TYR A 92 7.54 -8.08 -10.87
C TYR A 92 7.67 -8.63 -9.44
N MET A 93 6.72 -8.38 -8.53
CA MET A 93 6.77 -8.98 -7.17
C MET A 93 6.34 -10.44 -7.26
N ASN A 94 7.32 -11.34 -7.13
CA ASN A 94 7.04 -12.73 -6.79
C ASN A 94 6.84 -12.81 -5.28
N PHE A 95 5.59 -12.92 -4.83
CA PHE A 95 5.35 -13.52 -3.52
C PHE A 95 5.83 -14.96 -3.63
N LYS A 96 6.86 -15.33 -2.86
CA LYS A 96 7.15 -16.74 -2.66
C LYS A 96 5.93 -17.30 -1.93
N ASP A 97 5.10 -18.04 -2.66
CA ASP A 97 4.20 -18.98 -2.02
C ASP A 97 5.08 -19.97 -1.26
N GLU A 98 5.02 -19.93 0.06
CA GLU A 98 5.63 -20.98 0.87
C GLU A 98 4.70 -22.20 0.81
N ASN A 99 5.28 -23.33 0.37
CA ASN A 99 4.65 -24.65 0.22
C ASN A 99 4.03 -25.19 1.51
#